data_AF-A0A8S2SW45-F1
#
_entry.id   AF-A0A8S2SW45-F1
#
_cell.length_a   1.000
_cell.length_b   1.000
_cell.length_c   1.000
_cell.angle_alpha   90.00
_cell.angle_beta   90.00
_cell.angle_gamma   90.00
#
_symmetry.space_group_name_H-M   'P 1'
#
loop_
_entity.id
_entity.type
_entity.pdbx_description
1 polymer ?
#
loop_
_entity_poly.entity_id
_entity_poly.type
_entity_poly.pdbx_seq_one_letter_code
_entity_poly.pdbx_strand_id
1 'polypeptide(L)'
;PFPPFIIRFPTPYIHEQKIVEELCKYLKENKQLALELSGYRKASTKCSSNECDLLLFVKNSYSFSILYDEKNWPQSILGLTYTRPSTPSIPPQLSLIIINVSLSIDFADFTNE
;
A
#
# COMPACT_ATOMS: atom_id res chain seq x y z
N PRO A 1 -4.23 -11.85 4.97
CA PRO A 1 -3.04 -11.28 4.30
C PRO A 1 -3.43 -9.96 3.64
N PHE A 2 -2.68 -8.88 3.84
CA PHE A 2 -2.99 -7.57 3.26
C PHE A 2 -2.69 -7.58 1.75
N PRO A 3 -3.47 -6.86 0.92
CA PRO A 3 -3.10 -6.64 -0.47
C PRO A 3 -1.80 -5.82 -0.53
N PRO A 4 -0.94 -6.03 -1.54
CA PRO A 4 0.27 -5.24 -1.69
C PRO A 4 -0.06 -3.79 -2.07
N PHE A 5 0.76 -2.86 -1.58
CA PHE A 5 0.76 -1.49 -2.09
C PHE A 5 1.55 -1.44 -3.40
N ILE A 6 1.03 -0.71 -4.37
CA ILE A 6 1.66 -0.56 -5.68
C ILE A 6 2.22 0.85 -5.79
N ILE A 7 3.51 0.95 -6.15
CA ILE A 7 4.18 2.18 -6.50
C ILE A 7 4.56 2.08 -7.97
N ARG A 8 4.04 2.99 -8.79
CA ARG A 8 4.32 3.04 -10.23
C ARG A 8 5.33 4.13 -10.55
N PHE A 9 6.43 3.73 -11.17
CA PHE A 9 7.47 4.62 -11.67
C PHE A 9 7.34 4.80 -13.19
N PRO A 10 7.57 6.02 -13.72
CA PRO A 10 7.58 6.29 -15.16
C PRO A 10 8.90 5.87 -15.83
N THR A 11 9.59 4.88 -15.25
CA THR A 11 10.83 4.31 -15.79
C THR A 11 10.91 2.83 -15.45
N PRO A 12 11.38 1.96 -16.36
CA PRO A 12 11.61 0.55 -16.08
C PRO A 12 12.87 0.32 -15.23
N TYR A 13 13.76 1.31 -15.14
CA TYR A 13 15.06 1.22 -14.48
C TYR A 13 14.97 1.74 -13.05
N ILE A 14 14.53 0.88 -12.14
CA ILE A 14 14.46 1.16 -10.70
C ILE A 14 15.40 0.25 -9.92
N HIS A 15 15.91 0.75 -8.79
CA HIS A 15 16.65 -0.04 -7.81
C HIS A 15 15.75 -0.32 -6.61
N GLU A 16 15.05 -1.45 -6.63
CA GLU A 16 13.96 -1.79 -5.71
C GLU A 16 14.42 -1.72 -4.25
N GLN A 17 15.58 -2.31 -3.94
CA GLN A 17 16.13 -2.31 -2.58
C GLN A 17 16.38 -0.88 -2.09
N LYS A 18 17.06 -0.05 -2.89
CA LYS A 18 17.37 1.33 -2.51
C LYS A 18 16.11 2.18 -2.32
N ILE A 19 15.10 1.96 -3.17
CA ILE A 19 13.80 2.65 -3.06
C ILE A 19 13.13 2.29 -1.73
N VAL A 20 13.12 1.02 -1.37
CA VAL A 20 12.52 0.54 -0.11
C VAL A 20 13.29 1.06 1.10
N GLU A 21 14.62 1.02 1.06
CA GLU A 21 15.48 1.56 2.11
C GLU A 21 15.23 3.06 2.31
N GLU A 22 15.15 3.83 1.23
CA GLU A 22 14.89 5.28 1.27
C GLU A 22 13.49 5.59 1.80
N LEU A 23 12.48 4.81 1.41
CA LEU A 23 11.12 4.96 1.95
C LEU A 23 11.06 4.68 3.45
N CYS A 24 11.67 3.57 3.90
CA CYS A 24 11.75 3.23 5.32
C CYS A 24 12.51 4.31 6.11
N LYS A 25 13.61 4.82 5.55
CA LYS A 25 14.39 5.91 6.14
C LYS A 25 13.57 7.20 6.25
N TYR A 26 12.89 7.60 5.18
CA TYR A 26 12.04 8.78 5.17
C TYR A 26 10.96 8.73 6.26
N LEU A 27 10.26 7.60 6.37
CA LEU A 27 9.21 7.40 7.37
C LEU A 27 9.76 7.44 8.80
N LYS A 28 10.93 6.83 9.02
CA LYS A 28 11.58 6.82 10.33
C LYS A 28 12.07 8.21 10.73
N GLU A 29 12.74 8.93 9.83
CA GLU A 29 13.39 10.20 10.13
C GLU A 29 12.41 11.39 10.18
N ASN A 30 11.43 11.44 9.26
CA ASN A 30 10.55 12.60 9.12
C ASN A 30 9.21 12.42 9.85
N LYS A 31 8.77 11.19 10.08
CA LYS A 31 7.46 10.89 10.67
C LYS A 31 7.55 10.09 11.97
N GLN A 32 8.74 9.60 12.34
CA GLN A 32 8.93 8.69 13.48
C GLN A 32 8.09 7.40 13.36
N LEU A 33 7.80 6.97 12.13
CA LEU A 33 7.00 5.79 11.83
C LEU A 33 7.92 4.63 11.44
N ALA A 34 7.76 3.48 12.10
CA ALA A 34 8.47 2.26 11.79
C ALA A 34 7.65 1.40 10.80
N LEU A 35 8.11 1.33 9.55
CA LEU A 35 7.49 0.51 8.52
C LEU A 35 8.08 -0.91 8.54
N GLU A 36 7.24 -1.93 8.74
CA GLU A 36 7.62 -3.33 8.65
C GLU A 36 7.06 -3.98 7.37
N LEU A 37 7.97 -4.40 6.49
CA LEU A 37 7.65 -5.12 5.26
C LEU A 37 7.90 -6.62 5.42
N SER A 38 6.98 -7.43 4.89
CA SER A 38 7.18 -8.86 4.64
C SER A 38 8.06 -9.10 3.41
N GLY A 39 8.12 -8.13 2.50
CA GLY A 39 8.93 -8.18 1.29
C GLY A 39 8.49 -7.16 0.25
N TYR A 40 9.15 -7.16 -0.90
CA TYR A 40 8.81 -6.34 -2.05
C TYR A 40 9.13 -7.09 -3.34
N ARG A 41 8.45 -6.73 -4.44
CA ARG A 41 8.65 -7.37 -5.73
C ARG A 41 8.36 -6.39 -6.87
N LYS A 42 9.22 -6.37 -7.88
CA LYS A 42 8.92 -5.72 -9.16
C LYS A 42 7.88 -6.54 -9.94
N ALA A 43 6.81 -5.89 -10.40
CA ALA A 43 5.76 -6.55 -11.18
C ALA A 43 6.34 -7.13 -12.47
N SER A 44 6.00 -8.40 -12.76
CA SER A 44 6.41 -9.08 -14.00
C SER A 44 5.42 -8.89 -15.15
N THR A 45 4.18 -8.53 -14.84
CA THR A 45 3.15 -8.23 -15.83
C THR A 45 3.46 -6.87 -16.45
N LYS A 46 3.49 -6.83 -17.79
CA LYS A 46 3.84 -5.67 -18.61
C LYS A 46 3.09 -4.43 -18.11
N CYS A 47 3.79 -3.59 -17.33
CA CYS A 47 3.52 -2.16 -17.36
C CYS A 47 3.69 -1.70 -18.83
N SER A 48 3.17 -0.52 -19.19
CA SER A 48 3.55 0.06 -20.48
C SER A 48 5.08 0.02 -20.63
N SER A 49 5.61 -0.04 -21.85
CA SER A 49 7.05 -0.28 -22.11
C SER A 49 8.00 0.69 -21.38
N ASN A 50 7.48 1.78 -20.82
CA ASN A 50 8.24 2.82 -20.14
C ASN A 50 7.95 2.90 -18.63
N GLU A 51 7.13 2.02 -18.07
CA GLU A 51 6.72 2.08 -16.65
C GLU A 51 7.14 0.83 -15.88
N CYS A 52 7.16 0.96 -14.55
CA CYS A 52 7.43 -0.15 -13.64
C CYS A 52 6.62 -0.03 -12.36
N ASP A 53 5.95 -1.13 -12.01
CA ASP A 53 5.28 -1.29 -10.72
C ASP A 53 6.18 -2.01 -9.72
N LEU A 54 6.34 -1.41 -8.54
CA LEU A 54 6.93 -2.02 -7.35
C LEU A 54 5.82 -2.35 -6.37
N LEU A 55 5.70 -3.62 -6.00
CA LEU A 55 4.75 -4.12 -5.01
C LEU A 55 5.42 -4.18 -3.64
N LEU A 56 4.80 -3.58 -2.62
CA LEU A 56 5.23 -3.65 -1.23
C LEU A 56 4.26 -4.52 -0.42
N PHE A 57 4.79 -5.54 0.26
CA PHE A 57 4.03 -6.42 1.12
C PHE A 57 4.30 -6.06 2.56
N VAL A 58 3.27 -5.62 3.29
CA VAL A 58 3.39 -5.24 4.70
C VAL A 58 3.24 -6.44 5.63
N LYS A 59 3.84 -6.37 6.82
CA LYS A 59 3.81 -7.45 7.81
C LYS A 59 2.62 -7.38 8.77
N ASN A 60 2.20 -6.18 9.12
CA ASN A 60 1.18 -5.94 10.15
C ASN A 60 0.22 -4.80 9.77
N SER A 61 -0.90 -4.72 10.50
CA SER A 61 -1.95 -3.70 10.28
C SER A 61 -1.45 -2.27 10.49
N TYR A 62 -0.50 -2.07 11.41
CA TYR A 62 0.12 -0.77 11.64
C TYR A 62 0.93 -0.28 10.43
N SER A 63 1.74 -1.15 9.83
CA SER A 63 2.46 -0.84 8.60
C SER A 63 1.52 -0.61 7.42
N PHE A 64 0.40 -1.34 7.39
CA PHE A 64 -0.66 -1.10 6.42
C PHE A 64 -1.25 0.31 6.56
N SER A 65 -1.59 0.75 7.77
CA SER A 65 -2.15 2.09 7.99
C SER A 65 -1.16 3.20 7.67
N ILE A 66 0.14 3.02 7.96
CA ILE A 66 1.20 3.95 7.57
C ILE A 66 1.19 4.18 6.06
N LEU A 67 1.19 3.12 5.26
CA LEU A 67 1.21 3.20 3.79
C LEU A 67 -0.14 3.59 3.18
N TYR A 68 -1.23 3.41 3.91
CA TYR A 68 -2.57 3.81 3.47
C TYR A 68 -2.76 5.33 3.52
N ASP A 69 -2.21 6.00 4.54
CA ASP A 69 -2.29 7.47 4.67
C ASP A 69 -1.37 8.19 3.66
N GLU A 70 -1.99 8.95 2.75
CA GLU A 70 -1.28 9.69 1.71
C GLU A 70 -0.28 10.71 2.26
N LYS A 71 -0.52 11.26 3.45
CA LYS A 71 0.34 12.27 4.08
C LYS A 71 1.70 11.72 4.53
N ASN A 72 1.82 10.40 4.60
CA ASN A 72 3.04 9.71 4.97
C ASN A 72 3.96 9.43 3.78
N TRP A 73 3.51 9.71 2.56
CA TRP A 73 4.31 9.46 1.37
C TRP A 73 5.20 10.67 1.02
N PRO A 74 6.48 10.44 0.67
CA PRO A 74 7.35 11.52 0.18
C PRO A 74 6.91 11.96 -1.22
N GLN A 75 7.18 13.20 -1.62
CA GLN A 75 6.84 13.64 -2.98
C GLN A 75 7.61 12.88 -4.08
N SER A 76 8.83 12.43 -3.77
CA SER A 76 9.70 11.66 -4.65
C SER A 76 10.57 10.69 -3.84
N ILE A 77 11.01 9.58 -4.44
CA ILE A 77 11.93 8.62 -3.81
C ILE A 77 13.17 8.52 -4.69
N LEU A 78 14.37 8.76 -4.13
CA LEU A 78 15.64 8.81 -4.88
C LEU A 78 15.60 9.77 -6.08
N GLY A 79 14.88 10.89 -5.95
CA GLY A 79 14.70 11.86 -7.04
C GLY A 79 13.75 11.38 -8.16
N LEU A 80 13.15 10.19 -8.04
CA LEU A 80 12.16 9.69 -8.97
C LEU A 80 10.75 10.08 -8.52
N THR A 81 9.98 10.64 -9.45
CA THR A 81 8.53 10.80 -9.30
C THR A 81 7.85 9.45 -9.42
N TYR A 82 6.75 9.27 -8.72
CA TYR A 82 5.97 8.04 -8.78
C TYR A 82 4.49 8.35 -8.62
N THR A 83 3.65 7.38 -8.99
CA THR A 83 2.21 7.41 -8.75
C THR A 83 1.82 6.22 -7.91
N ARG A 84 0.75 6.36 -7.15
CA ARG A 84 0.12 5.25 -6.42
C ARG A 84 -1.30 5.11 -6.95
N PRO A 85 -1.74 3.92 -7.38
CA PRO A 85 -3.15 3.71 -7.64
C PRO A 85 -3.92 3.89 -6.33
N SER A 86 -5.00 4.67 -6.39
CA SER A 86 -5.80 5.12 -5.23
C SER A 86 -6.50 3.98 -4.48
N THR A 87 -6.54 2.78 -5.06
CA THR A 87 -7.14 1.60 -4.44
C THR A 87 -6.19 0.41 -4.57
N PRO A 88 -5.84 -0.30 -3.48
CA PRO A 88 -5.25 -1.61 -3.61
C PRO A 88 -6.25 -2.48 -4.37
N SER A 89 -5.87 -2.97 -5.56
CA SER A 89 -6.70 -3.87 -6.35
C SER A 89 -6.80 -5.19 -5.59
N ILE A 90 -7.84 -5.33 -4.75
CA ILE A 90 -8.22 -6.62 -4.18
C ILE A 90 -8.56 -7.51 -5.38
N PRO A 91 -7.82 -8.61 -5.63
CA PRO A 91 -8.17 -9.53 -6.70
C PRO A 91 -9.63 -9.96 -6.50
N PRO A 92 -10.47 -10.04 -7.55
CA PRO A 92 -11.87 -10.48 -7.42
C PRO A 92 -12.04 -11.84 -6.75
N GLN A 93 -10.96 -12.65 -6.76
CA GLN A 93 -10.89 -13.97 -6.13
C GLN A 93 -10.67 -13.90 -4.60
N LEU A 94 -10.24 -12.74 -4.09
CA LEU A 94 -10.02 -12.42 -2.67
C LEU A 94 -10.96 -11.33 -2.16
N SER A 95 -11.79 -10.72 -3.02
CA SER A 95 -13.03 -10.10 -2.55
C SER A 95 -13.87 -11.27 -2.05
N LEU A 96 -13.73 -11.58 -0.76
CA LEU A 96 -14.56 -12.55 -0.09
C LEU A 96 -15.98 -12.35 -0.59
N ILE A 97 -16.56 -13.44 -1.07
CA ILE A 97 -18.00 -13.65 -1.09
C ILE A 97 -18.50 -13.04 0.22
N ILE A 98 -19.07 -11.83 0.16
CA ILE A 98 -19.83 -11.29 1.28
C ILE A 98 -21.09 -12.14 1.25
N ILE A 99 -20.98 -13.37 1.78
CA ILE A 99 -22.13 -14.14 2.17
C ILE A 99 -22.71 -13.31 3.30
N ASN A 100 -23.72 -12.51 2.96
CA ASN A 100 -24.65 -11.86 3.87
C ASN A 100 -24.10 -11.73 5.30
N VAL A 101 -23.13 -10.84 5.51
CA VAL A 101 -22.96 -10.33 6.86
C VAL A 101 -24.15 -9.41 7.05
N SER A 102 -25.28 -10.00 7.44
CA SER A 102 -26.39 -9.26 8.01
C SER A 102 -25.79 -8.52 9.20
N LEU A 103 -25.54 -7.23 8.99
CA LEU A 103 -25.37 -6.28 10.07
C LEU A 103 -26.70 -6.29 10.82
N SER A 104 -26.87 -7.24 11.75
CA SER A 104 -27.85 -7.15 12.81
C SER A 104 -27.36 -6.05 13.76
N ILE A 105 -27.36 -4.83 13.25
CA ILE A 105 -27.28 -3.62 14.07
C ILE A 105 -28.67 -3.54 14.68
N ASP A 106 -28.76 -3.87 15.96
CA ASP A 106 -29.98 -3.62 16.71
C ASP A 106 -30.05 -2.11 16.96
N PHE A 107 -30.84 -1.40 16.15
CA PHE A 107 -31.02 0.05 16.31
C PHE A 107 -31.66 0.41 17.65
N ALA A 108 -32.24 -0.56 18.38
CA ALA A 108 -32.75 -0.38 19.73
C ALA A 108 -31.64 -0.02 20.73
N ASP A 109 -30.39 -0.44 20.50
CA ASP A 109 -29.25 -0.06 21.35
C ASP A 109 -28.83 1.41 21.17
N PHE A 110 -29.28 2.06 20.09
CA PHE A 110 -28.97 3.47 19.80
C PHE A 110 -30.07 4.44 20.19
N THR A 111 -31.26 3.95 20.57
CA THR A 111 -32.37 4.77 21.06
C THR A 111 -32.59 4.51 22.55
N ASN A 112 -31.61 4.87 23.37
CA ASN A 112 -31.82 5.14 24.79
C ASN A 112 -31.50 6.62 25.05
N GLU A 113 -32.43 7.49 24.63
CA GLU A 113 -32.78 8.77 25.25
C GLU A 113 -34.26 9.07 24.98
#